data_AF-A0A9N9WII8-F1
#
_entry.id   AF-A0A9N9WII8-F1
#
_cell.length_a   1.000
_cell.length_b   1.000
_cell.length_c   1.000
_cell.angle_alpha   90.00
_cell.angle_beta   90.00
_cell.angle_gamma   90.00
#
_symmetry.space_group_name_H-M   'P 1'
#
loop_
_entity.id
_entity.type
_entity.pdbx_description
1 polymer ?
#
loop_
_entity_poly.entity_id
_entity_poly.type
_entity_poly.pdbx_seq_one_letter_code
_entity_poly.pdbx_strand_id
1 'polypeptide(L)'
;MVSQSNQNEDSPKVAVDIVRQELLPHIQLENFSELKRMGTTSSLRPRPIFIKFKSHQDCDDACTAKIRLKGSGITVSEFLTKRSYKLFLECCERFGVYNCWTHEGRIMVLYADAKRYTITCRADLYRIATSQLA
;
A
#
# COMPACT_ATOMS: atom_id res chain seq x y z
N MET A 1 19.14 6.04 -21.69
CA MET A 1 18.85 4.63 -22.02
C MET A 1 17.38 4.39 -21.75
N VAL A 2 16.61 4.11 -22.81
CA VAL A 2 15.17 3.86 -22.70
C VAL A 2 14.98 2.39 -22.33
N SER A 3 14.58 2.13 -21.09
CA SER A 3 14.14 0.79 -20.67
C SER A 3 12.82 0.50 -21.38
N GLN A 4 12.87 -0.21 -22.49
CA GLN A 4 11.69 -0.70 -23.18
C GLN A 4 10.93 -1.62 -22.22
N SER A 5 9.70 -1.25 -21.87
CA SER A 5 8.74 -2.18 -21.29
C SER A 5 8.49 -3.27 -22.33
N ASN A 6 9.10 -4.45 -22.13
CA ASN A 6 8.96 -5.61 -23.01
C ASN A 6 7.49 -5.92 -23.25
N GLN A 7 7.04 -5.88 -24.51
CA GLN A 7 5.66 -6.23 -24.88
C GLN A 7 5.33 -7.73 -24.69
N ASN A 8 6.32 -8.52 -24.26
CA ASN A 8 6.22 -9.96 -24.01
C ASN A 8 6.27 -10.32 -22.51
N GLU A 9 6.03 -9.35 -21.63
CA GLU A 9 6.05 -9.57 -20.18
C GLU A 9 4.78 -10.31 -19.72
N ASP A 10 4.95 -11.51 -19.17
CA ASP A 10 3.91 -12.23 -18.42
C ASP A 10 3.68 -11.53 -17.08
N SER A 11 2.74 -10.58 -17.09
CA SER A 11 2.43 -9.71 -15.94
C SER A 11 2.01 -10.51 -14.69
N PRO A 12 1.15 -11.55 -14.79
CA PRO A 12 0.90 -12.46 -13.66
C PRO A 12 2.16 -13.09 -13.10
N LYS A 13 3.01 -13.69 -13.94
CA LYS A 13 4.24 -14.34 -13.47
C LYS A 13 5.16 -13.37 -12.73
N VAL A 14 5.39 -12.19 -13.29
CA VAL A 14 6.22 -11.16 -12.65
C VAL A 14 5.64 -10.72 -11.30
N ALA A 15 4.32 -10.56 -11.20
CA ALA A 15 3.66 -10.21 -9.96
C ALA A 15 3.84 -11.30 -8.88
N VAL A 16 3.64 -12.57 -9.25
CA VAL A 16 3.85 -13.70 -8.33
C VAL A 16 5.30 -13.75 -7.86
N ASP A 17 6.26 -13.61 -8.78
CA ASP A 17 7.68 -13.67 -8.45
C ASP A 17 8.08 -12.54 -7.48
N ILE A 18 7.64 -11.30 -7.73
CA ILE A 18 7.89 -10.15 -6.84
C ILE A 18 7.26 -10.40 -5.46
N VAL A 19 5.98 -10.80 -5.41
CA VAL A 19 5.32 -11.04 -4.12
C VAL A 19 6.02 -12.17 -3.38
N ARG A 20 6.40 -13.25 -4.05
CA ARG A 20 7.07 -14.39 -3.43
C ARG A 20 8.43 -14.02 -2.87
N GLN A 21 9.25 -13.32 -3.65
CA GLN A 21 10.62 -12.97 -3.27
C GLN A 21 10.64 -11.93 -2.15
N GLU A 22 9.76 -10.92 -2.23
CA GLU A 22 9.86 -9.76 -1.36
C GLU A 22 8.91 -9.81 -0.15
N LEU A 23 7.73 -10.44 -0.30
CA LEU A 23 6.60 -10.30 0.64
C LEU A 23 6.14 -11.61 1.27
N LEU A 24 5.91 -12.67 0.51
CA LEU A 24 5.28 -13.90 1.00
C LEU A 24 5.86 -15.14 0.29
N PRO A 25 6.91 -15.77 0.84
CA PRO A 25 7.61 -16.88 0.18
C PRO A 25 6.75 -18.10 -0.17
N HIS A 26 5.61 -18.28 0.51
CA HIS A 26 4.70 -19.41 0.33
C HIS A 26 3.62 -19.18 -0.73
N ILE A 27 3.50 -17.97 -1.28
CA ILE A 27 2.45 -17.61 -2.23
C ILE A 27 2.65 -18.28 -3.59
N GLN A 28 1.53 -18.71 -4.18
CA GLN A 28 1.42 -19.28 -5.52
C GLN A 28 0.38 -18.52 -6.36
N LEU A 29 0.33 -18.80 -7.67
CA LEU A 29 -0.60 -18.14 -8.59
C LEU A 29 -2.06 -18.31 -8.16
N GLU A 30 -2.39 -19.46 -7.56
CA GLU A 30 -3.72 -19.78 -7.05
C GLU A 30 -4.17 -18.95 -5.85
N ASN A 31 -3.26 -18.28 -5.14
CA ASN A 31 -3.62 -17.36 -4.05
C ASN A 31 -4.21 -16.03 -4.55
N PHE A 32 -4.11 -15.76 -5.86
CA PHE A 32 -4.60 -14.54 -6.46
C PHE A 32 -5.91 -14.74 -7.20
N SER A 33 -6.79 -13.76 -7.11
CA SER A 33 -7.99 -13.65 -7.94
C SER A 33 -7.78 -12.73 -9.14
N GLU A 34 -6.86 -11.77 -9.04
CA GLU A 34 -6.55 -10.85 -10.14
C GLU A 34 -5.12 -10.31 -10.03
N LEU A 35 -4.41 -10.29 -11.16
CA LEU A 35 -3.06 -9.72 -11.29
C LEU A 35 -3.02 -8.92 -12.59
N LYS A 36 -2.82 -7.60 -12.52
CA LYS A 36 -2.78 -6.75 -13.73
C LYS A 36 -1.89 -5.54 -13.58
N ARG A 37 -1.21 -5.15 -14.66
CA ARG A 37 -0.54 -3.85 -14.75
C ARG A 37 -1.59 -2.75 -14.88
N MET A 38 -1.39 -1.65 -14.16
CA MET A 38 -2.28 -0.49 -14.16
C MET A 38 -1.62 0.71 -14.85
N GLY A 39 -2.46 1.56 -15.44
CA GLY A 39 -2.02 2.80 -16.09
C GLY A 39 -1.45 2.61 -17.49
N THR A 40 -1.05 3.73 -18.09
CA THR A 40 -0.47 3.78 -19.43
C THR A 40 1.01 3.40 -19.40
N THR A 41 1.52 2.88 -20.50
CA THR A 41 2.94 2.61 -20.68
C THR A 41 3.72 3.93 -20.65
N SER A 42 4.84 3.93 -19.92
CA SER A 42 5.72 5.09 -19.79
C SER A 42 7.17 4.59 -19.75
N SER A 43 8.08 5.31 -20.41
CA SER A 43 9.52 5.07 -20.36
C SER A 43 10.16 5.60 -19.07
N LEU A 44 9.46 6.44 -18.31
CA LEU A 44 9.99 7.11 -17.12
C LEU A 44 9.86 6.26 -15.85
N ARG A 45 8.75 5.53 -15.72
CA ARG A 45 8.42 4.78 -14.50
C ARG A 45 7.74 3.45 -14.85
N PRO A 46 8.09 2.34 -14.19
CA PRO A 46 7.36 1.10 -14.31
C PRO A 46 5.89 1.29 -13.93
N ARG A 47 4.98 0.64 -14.68
CA ARG A 47 3.55 0.64 -14.35
C ARG A 47 3.30 -0.08 -13.02
N PRO A 48 2.48 0.43 -12.11
CA PRO A 48 2.12 -0.32 -10.90
C PRO A 48 1.40 -1.62 -11.26
N ILE A 49 1.56 -2.63 -10.41
CA ILE A 49 0.82 -3.90 -10.50
C ILE A 49 -0.30 -3.86 -9.47
N PHE A 50 -1.54 -4.04 -9.92
CA PHE A 50 -2.68 -4.30 -9.07
C PHE A 50 -2.75 -5.79 -8.77
N ILE A 51 -2.86 -6.10 -7.48
CA ILE A 51 -2.85 -7.46 -6.94
C ILE A 51 -4.09 -7.62 -6.08
N LYS A 52 -4.90 -8.63 -6.41
CA LYS A 52 -6.06 -9.02 -5.60
C LYS A 52 -5.86 -10.44 -5.10
N PHE A 53 -5.60 -10.57 -3.81
CA PHE A 53 -5.53 -11.87 -3.13
C PHE A 53 -6.93 -12.49 -3.02
N LYS A 54 -7.00 -13.83 -2.94
CA LYS A 54 -8.23 -14.55 -2.57
C LYS A 54 -8.48 -14.50 -1.07
N SER A 55 -7.40 -14.55 -0.29
CA SER A 55 -7.39 -14.48 1.16
C SER A 55 -7.19 -13.04 1.62
N HIS A 56 -8.01 -12.56 2.55
CA HIS A 56 -7.81 -11.26 3.19
C HIS A 56 -6.52 -11.29 4.03
N GLN A 57 -6.22 -12.42 4.68
CA GLN A 57 -5.01 -12.60 5.46
C GLN A 57 -3.75 -12.44 4.62
N ASP A 58 -3.72 -13.01 3.40
CA ASP A 58 -2.56 -12.87 2.51
C ASP A 58 -2.33 -11.40 2.12
N CYS A 59 -3.41 -10.63 1.96
CA CYS A 59 -3.32 -9.20 1.69
C CYS A 59 -2.76 -8.43 2.89
N ASP A 60 -3.22 -8.73 4.10
CA ASP A 60 -2.74 -8.09 5.33
C ASP A 60 -1.29 -8.45 5.65
N ASP A 61 -0.92 -9.71 5.45
CA ASP A 61 0.44 -10.21 5.63
C ASP A 61 1.40 -9.54 4.62
N ALA A 62 0.98 -9.42 3.35
CA ALA A 62 1.74 -8.69 2.34
C ALA A 62 1.90 -7.20 2.71
N CYS A 63 0.84 -6.56 3.22
CA CYS A 63 0.88 -5.17 3.65
C CYS A 63 1.77 -4.97 4.89
N THR A 64 1.86 -5.96 5.77
CA THR A 64 2.73 -5.93 6.95
C THR A 64 4.19 -6.18 6.57
N ALA A 65 4.42 -7.11 5.64
CA ALA A 65 5.74 -7.45 5.12
C ALA A 65 6.43 -6.31 4.36
N LYS A 66 5.70 -5.25 3.95
CA LYS A 66 6.24 -4.10 3.21
C LYS A 66 7.42 -3.40 3.91
N ILE A 67 7.59 -3.56 5.22
CA ILE A 67 8.74 -3.04 5.96
C ILE A 67 10.06 -3.55 5.38
N ARG A 68 10.07 -4.77 4.83
CA ARG A 68 11.26 -5.37 4.20
C ARG A 68 11.64 -4.71 2.88
N LEU A 69 10.74 -3.95 2.26
CA LEU A 69 11.00 -3.21 1.02
C LEU A 69 11.76 -1.89 1.24
N LYS A 70 12.07 -1.53 2.48
CA LYS A 70 12.77 -0.28 2.77
C LYS A 70 14.15 -0.28 2.09
N GLY A 71 14.33 0.62 1.13
CA GLY A 71 15.56 0.75 0.35
C GLY A 71 15.60 -0.07 -0.95
N SER A 72 14.59 -0.90 -1.25
CA SER A 72 14.53 -1.66 -2.51
C SER A 72 14.01 -0.85 -3.69
N GLY A 73 13.43 0.33 -3.45
CA GLY A 73 12.76 1.14 -4.47
C GLY A 73 11.36 0.62 -4.85
N ILE A 74 10.89 -0.48 -4.23
CA ILE A 74 9.54 -1.02 -4.40
C ILE A 74 8.64 -0.44 -3.31
N THR A 75 7.42 -0.05 -3.70
CA THR A 75 6.40 0.42 -2.75
C THR A 75 5.14 -0.45 -2.86
N VAL A 76 4.60 -0.83 -1.70
CA VAL A 76 3.31 -1.51 -1.59
C VAL A 76 2.32 -0.57 -0.93
N SER A 77 1.13 -0.45 -1.51
CA SER A 77 0.05 0.37 -0.99
C SER A 77 -1.25 -0.40 -1.06
N GLU A 78 -2.02 -0.34 0.01
CA GLU A 78 -3.31 -1.00 0.09
C GLU A 78 -4.35 -0.26 -0.76
N PHE A 79 -5.25 -1.01 -1.39
CA PHE A 79 -6.30 -0.42 -2.22
C PHE A 79 -7.49 0.02 -1.36
N LEU A 80 -7.51 1.30 -1.00
CA LEU A 80 -8.59 1.89 -0.21
C LEU A 80 -9.79 2.30 -1.06
N THR A 81 -10.98 2.33 -0.45
CA THR A 81 -12.15 2.98 -1.06
C THR A 81 -11.85 4.47 -1.30
N LYS A 82 -12.54 5.10 -2.27
CA LYS A 82 -12.36 6.54 -2.57
C LYS A 82 -12.51 7.42 -1.33
N ARG A 83 -13.43 7.08 -0.42
CA ARG A 83 -13.65 7.81 0.84
C ARG A 83 -12.47 7.64 1.79
N SER A 84 -12.06 6.39 2.03
CA SER A 84 -10.93 6.09 2.92
C SER A 84 -9.62 6.65 2.38
N TYR A 85 -9.40 6.58 1.06
CA TYR A 85 -8.22 7.15 0.42
C TYR A 85 -8.14 8.68 0.61
N LYS A 86 -9.26 9.39 0.43
CA LYS A 86 -9.30 10.84 0.71
C LYS A 86 -8.96 11.16 2.16
N LEU A 87 -9.56 10.42 3.09
CA LEU A 87 -9.29 10.58 4.52
C LEU A 87 -7.83 10.26 4.85
N PHE A 88 -7.23 9.27 4.20
CA PHE A 88 -5.82 8.93 4.35
C PHE A 88 -4.91 10.06 3.88
N LEU A 89 -5.21 10.70 2.74
CA LEU A 89 -4.48 11.86 2.28
C LEU A 89 -4.60 13.05 3.24
N GLU A 90 -5.80 13.32 3.77
CA GLU A 90 -6.01 14.35 4.80
C GLU A 90 -5.19 14.06 6.08
N CYS A 91 -5.10 12.79 6.52
CA CYS A 91 -4.23 12.39 7.61
C CYS A 91 -2.75 12.62 7.30
N CYS A 92 -2.28 12.22 6.11
CA CYS A 92 -0.90 12.43 5.67
C CYS A 92 -0.51 13.90 5.62
N GLU A 93 -1.43 14.77 5.17
CA GLU A 93 -1.23 16.22 5.17
C GLU A 93 -1.11 16.77 6.59
N ARG A 94 -1.93 16.26 7.52
CA ARG A 94 -1.97 16.77 8.90
C ARG A 94 -0.86 16.25 9.80
N PHE A 95 -0.52 14.96 9.69
CA PHE A 95 0.40 14.27 10.61
C PHE A 95 1.75 13.92 9.97
N GLY A 96 1.88 14.09 8.65
CA GLY A 96 3.05 13.69 7.88
C GLY A 96 2.95 12.26 7.34
N VAL A 97 3.43 12.07 6.11
CA VAL A 97 3.31 10.78 5.38
C VAL A 97 3.95 9.61 6.12
N TYR A 98 5.07 9.83 6.82
CA TYR A 98 5.77 8.77 7.56
C TYR A 98 5.05 8.31 8.83
N ASN A 99 4.08 9.11 9.30
CA ASN A 99 3.30 8.82 10.50
C ASN A 99 1.95 8.19 10.18
N CYS A 100 1.64 7.97 8.90
CA CYS A 100 0.36 7.46 8.44
C CYS A 100 0.56 6.16 7.65
N TRP A 101 -0.18 5.12 7.98
CA TRP A 101 -0.21 3.88 7.20
C TRP A 101 -1.61 3.26 7.22
N THR A 102 -1.81 2.25 6.40
CA THR A 102 -3.03 1.46 6.39
C THR A 102 -2.75 0.04 6.86
N HIS A 103 -3.75 -0.57 7.49
CA HIS A 103 -3.74 -1.95 7.95
C HIS A 103 -5.18 -2.45 8.03
N GLU A 104 -5.49 -3.59 7.40
CA GLU A 104 -6.85 -4.15 7.33
C GLU A 104 -7.93 -3.14 6.89
N GLY A 105 -7.63 -2.32 5.89
CA GLY A 105 -8.51 -1.28 5.37
C GLY A 105 -8.70 -0.07 6.29
N ARG A 106 -8.05 -0.05 7.46
CA ARG A 106 -8.11 1.04 8.45
C ARG A 106 -6.91 1.96 8.31
N ILE A 107 -7.13 3.24 8.60
CA ILE A 107 -6.07 4.26 8.61
C ILE A 107 -5.50 4.31 10.02
N MET A 108 -4.19 4.15 10.13
CA MET A 108 -3.42 4.20 11.36
C MET A 108 -2.53 5.45 11.34
N VAL A 109 -2.50 6.17 12.46
CA VAL A 109 -1.68 7.38 12.64
C VAL A 109 -0.84 7.23 13.90
N LEU A 110 0.46 7.49 13.79
CA LEU A 110 1.36 7.73 14.93
C LEU A 110 1.36 9.23 15.24
N TYR A 111 0.95 9.60 16.43
CA TYR A 111 0.92 11.00 16.85
C TYR A 111 2.14 11.37 17.71
N ALA A 112 2.32 12.66 17.99
CA ALA A 112 3.49 13.20 18.68
C ALA A 112 3.68 12.63 20.10
N ASP A 113 2.63 12.12 20.72
CA ASP A 113 2.68 11.43 22.02
C ASP A 113 3.17 9.97 21.92
N ALA A 114 3.72 9.59 20.76
CA ALA A 114 4.14 8.23 20.42
C ALA A 114 3.02 7.17 20.47
N LYS A 115 1.75 7.59 20.57
CA LYS A 115 0.61 6.67 20.54
C LYS A 115 0.09 6.50 19.12
N ARG A 116 -0.50 5.32 18.91
CA ARG A 116 -1.12 4.92 17.65
C ARG A 116 -2.63 5.11 17.76
N TYR A 117 -3.21 5.69 16.72
CA TYR A 117 -4.63 5.95 16.62
C TYR A 117 -5.19 5.36 15.34
N THR A 118 -6.42 4.86 15.43
CA THR A 118 -7.20 4.44 14.26
C THR A 118 -8.13 5.57 13.84
N ILE A 119 -8.07 5.97 12.57
CA ILE A 119 -8.91 7.01 11.98
C ILE A 119 -9.95 6.35 11.09
N THR A 120 -11.24 6.52 11.41
CA THR A 120 -12.35 6.00 10.60
C THR A 120 -13.16 7.11 9.94
N CYS A 121 -13.07 8.32 10.49
CA CYS A 121 -13.77 9.50 9.98
C CYS A 121 -13.01 10.80 10.26
N ARG A 122 -13.49 11.92 9.71
CA ARG A 122 -12.90 13.24 9.94
C ARG A 122 -12.98 13.70 11.40
N ALA A 123 -14.02 13.29 12.13
CA ALA A 123 -14.14 13.63 13.55
C ALA A 123 -13.00 13.00 14.37
N ASP A 124 -12.57 11.78 14.05
CA ASP A 124 -11.40 11.15 14.68
C ASP A 124 -10.13 11.97 14.40
N LEU A 125 -9.93 12.36 13.13
CA LEU A 125 -8.80 13.19 12.70
C LEU A 125 -8.75 14.48 13.51
N TYR A 126 -9.86 15.23 13.58
CA TYR A 126 -9.90 16.51 14.31
C TYR A 126 -9.74 16.33 15.82
N ARG A 127 -10.29 15.28 16.41
CA ARG A 127 -10.11 14.99 17.84
C ARG A 127 -8.63 14.83 18.18
N ILE A 128 -7.89 14.09 17.35
CA ILE A 128 -6.46 13.82 17.58
C ILE A 128 -5.61 15.05 17.24
N ALA A 129 -5.95 15.76 16.16
CA ALA A 129 -5.25 16.97 15.76
C ALA A 129 -5.44 18.16 16.73
N THR A 130 -6.56 18.20 17.46
CA THR A 130 -6.86 19.28 18.44
C THR A 130 -6.20 19.03 19.79
N SER A 131 -5.70 17.83 20.07
CA SER A 131 -4.84 17.56 21.23
C SER A 131 -3.48 18.32 21.19
N GLN A 132 -3.28 19.21 20.21
CA GLN A 132 -2.17 20.17 20.12
C GLN A 132 -2.29 21.40 21.04
N LEU A 133 -3.41 21.62 21.75
CA LEU A 133 -3.69 22.90 22.45
C LEU A 133 -3.88 22.80 23.97
N ALA A 134 -3.39 21.75 24.63
CA ALA A 134 -3.42 21.64 26.09
C ALA A 134 -2.01 21.51 26.67
#